data_AF-A0A077R964-F1
#
_entry.id   AF-A0A077R964-F1
#
_cell.length_a   1.000
_cell.length_b   1.000
_cell.length_c   1.000
_cell.angle_alpha   90.00
_cell.angle_beta   90.00
_cell.angle_gamma   90.00
#
_symmetry.space_group_name_H-M   'P 1'
#
loop_
_entity.id
_entity.type
_entity.pdbx_description
1 polymer ?
#
loop_
_entity_poly.entity_id
_entity_poly.type
_entity_poly.pdbx_seq_one_letter_code
_entity_poly.pdbx_strand_id
1 'polypeptide(L)'
;MFSDLECDYINPIDLCNKLNQFILPEMAAHAVLTLFFLLSGQWLAFLLNAPLVAFNVNKVINKNHTLDATEIFRTLSAHKKQCFIKLGFYLVSFFYYLYRMILALIADTE
;
A
#
# COMPACT_ATOMS: atom_id res chain seq x y z
N MET A 1 -11.96 -6.00 8.87
CA MET A 1 -11.71 -4.85 9.77
C MET A 1 -12.65 -3.68 9.55
N PHE A 2 -12.64 -2.99 8.40
CA PHE A 2 -13.59 -1.87 8.20
C PHE A 2 -15.06 -2.31 8.23
N SER A 3 -15.39 -3.47 7.65
CA SER A 3 -16.74 -4.05 7.76
C SER A 3 -17.09 -4.49 9.19
N ASP A 4 -16.10 -4.90 9.99
CA ASP A 4 -16.32 -5.27 11.39
C ASP A 4 -16.65 -4.03 12.23
N LEU A 5 -16.08 -2.88 11.88
CA LEU A 5 -16.46 -1.59 12.46
C LEU A 5 -17.87 -1.17 12.00
N GLU A 6 -18.24 -1.39 10.73
CA GLU A 6 -19.60 -1.07 10.22
C GLU A 6 -20.70 -1.90 10.91
N CYS A 7 -20.37 -3.11 11.36
CA CYS A 7 -21.28 -3.98 12.10
C CYS A 7 -21.17 -3.87 13.63
N ASP A 8 -20.48 -2.84 14.14
CA ASP A 8 -20.24 -2.62 15.58
C ASP A 8 -19.57 -3.80 16.31
N TYR A 9 -18.83 -4.65 15.59
CA TYR A 9 -18.10 -5.79 16.18
C TYR A 9 -16.76 -5.40 16.82
N ILE A 10 -16.21 -4.22 16.48
CA ILE A 10 -14.94 -3.72 17.02
C ILE A 10 -15.05 -2.23 17.36
N ASN A 11 -14.39 -1.80 18.43
CA ASN A 11 -14.35 -0.39 18.79
C ASN A 11 -13.48 0.41 17.80
N PRO A 12 -13.83 1.68 17.52
CA PRO A 12 -13.05 2.55 16.63
C PRO A 12 -11.62 2.79 17.14
N ILE A 13 -11.42 2.84 18.46
CA ILE A 13 -10.09 3.02 19.08
C ILE A 13 -9.22 1.78 18.84
N ASP A 14 -9.77 0.58 19.08
CA ASP A 14 -9.06 -0.68 18.84
C ASP A 14 -8.70 -0.85 17.37
N LEU A 15 -9.61 -0.45 16.47
CA LEU A 15 -9.36 -0.43 15.03
C LEU A 15 -8.19 0.49 14.69
N CYS A 16 -8.22 1.75 15.14
CA CYS A 16 -7.20 2.75 14.80
C CYS A 16 -5.82 2.35 15.36
N ASN A 17 -5.75 1.86 16.60
CA ASN A 17 -4.52 1.35 17.19
C ASN A 17 -3.97 0.17 16.38
N LYS A 18 -4.84 -0.77 16.00
CA LYS A 18 -4.44 -1.93 15.20
C LYS A 18 -4.02 -1.58 13.79
N LEU A 19 -4.61 -0.58 13.14
CA LEU A 19 -4.28 -0.23 11.76
C LEU A 19 -3.06 0.69 11.69
N ASN A 20 -2.95 1.69 12.58
CA ASN A 20 -1.83 2.65 12.58
C ASN A 20 -0.47 1.97 12.72
N GLN A 21 -0.37 0.89 13.49
CA GLN A 21 0.88 0.13 13.63
C GLN A 21 1.37 -0.47 12.30
N PHE A 22 0.46 -0.74 11.34
CA PHE A 22 0.80 -1.36 10.05
C PHE A 22 0.95 -0.36 8.90
N ILE A 23 0.37 0.85 9.03
CA ILE A 23 0.41 1.86 7.96
C ILE A 23 1.85 2.29 7.66
N LEU A 24 2.65 2.59 8.68
CA LEU A 24 4.05 3.01 8.48
C LEU A 24 4.92 1.87 7.91
N PRO A 25 4.90 0.63 8.48
CA PRO A 25 5.62 -0.49 7.90
C PRO A 25 5.23 -0.82 6.46
N GLU A 26 3.94 -0.74 6.10
CA GLU A 26 3.46 -0.96 4.73
C GLU A 26 4.07 0.05 3.75
N MET A 27 3.98 1.35 4.07
CA MET A 27 4.53 2.41 3.23
C MET A 27 6.05 2.32 3.12
N ALA A 28 6.74 1.99 4.21
CA ALA A 28 8.19 1.82 4.24
C ALA A 28 8.62 0.62 3.36
N ALA A 29 7.98 -0.54 3.51
CA ALA A 29 8.27 -1.72 2.71
C ALA A 29 8.06 -1.45 1.21
N HIS A 30 6.97 -0.76 0.86
CA HIS A 30 6.69 -0.41 -0.53
C HIS A 30 7.71 0.59 -1.12
N ALA A 31 8.13 1.58 -0.34
CA ALA A 31 9.16 2.53 -0.74
C ALA A 31 10.52 1.84 -0.94
N VAL A 32 10.91 0.93 -0.04
CA VAL A 32 12.14 0.15 -0.15
C VAL A 32 12.12 -0.74 -1.39
N LEU A 33 11.00 -1.43 -1.66
CA LEU A 33 10.84 -2.23 -2.88
C LEU A 33 11.01 -1.39 -4.15
N THR A 34 10.38 -0.21 -4.16
CA THR A 34 10.47 0.71 -5.31
C THR A 34 11.90 1.23 -5.49
N LEU A 35 12.62 1.48 -4.40
CA LEU A 35 14.04 1.84 -4.45
C LEU A 35 14.89 0.70 -5.03
N PHE A 36 14.61 -0.56 -4.68
CA PHE A 36 15.31 -1.69 -5.31
C PHE A 36 15.04 -1.78 -6.81
N PHE A 37 13.82 -1.52 -7.28
CA PHE A 37 13.57 -1.47 -8.72
C PHE A 37 14.34 -0.36 -9.44
N LEU A 38 14.52 0.79 -8.78
CA LEU A 38 15.36 1.87 -9.29
C LEU A 38 16.83 1.46 -9.40
N LEU A 39 17.38 0.86 -8.33
CA LEU A 39 18.79 0.40 -8.29
C LEU A 39 19.07 -0.74 -9.26
N SER A 40 18.11 -1.64 -9.45
CA SER A 40 18.18 -2.77 -10.40
C SER A 40 17.94 -2.35 -11.86
N GLY A 41 17.71 -1.05 -12.14
CA GLY A 41 17.50 -0.54 -13.51
C GLY A 41 16.17 -0.94 -14.14
N GLN A 42 15.19 -1.39 -13.36
CA GLN A 42 13.88 -1.80 -13.84
C GLN A 42 12.92 -0.61 -13.95
N TRP A 43 13.17 0.26 -14.93
CA TRP A 43 12.47 1.53 -15.10
C TRP A 43 10.95 1.42 -15.19
N LEU A 44 10.41 0.39 -15.86
CA LEU A 44 8.97 0.23 -16.02
C LEU A 44 8.28 -0.15 -14.71
N ALA A 45 8.90 -1.05 -13.93
CA ALA A 45 8.44 -1.39 -12.58
C ALA A 45 8.51 -0.16 -11.66
N PHE A 46 9.61 0.58 -11.70
CA PHE A 46 9.77 1.81 -10.93
C PHE A 46 8.69 2.85 -11.26
N LEU A 47 8.48 3.16 -12.55
CA LEU A 47 7.47 4.14 -12.98
C LEU A 47 6.05 3.75 -12.58
N LEU A 48 5.73 2.45 -12.55
CA LEU A 48 4.43 1.97 -12.11
C LEU A 48 4.22 2.18 -10.59
N ASN A 49 5.26 2.04 -9.76
CA ASN A 49 5.18 2.21 -8.30
C ASN A 49 5.40 3.65 -7.84
N ALA A 50 6.10 4.48 -8.62
CA ALA A 50 6.45 5.84 -8.24
C ALA A 50 5.24 6.72 -7.86
N PRO A 51 4.09 6.69 -8.56
CA PRO A 51 2.92 7.48 -8.17
C PRO A 51 2.36 7.10 -6.79
N LEU A 52 2.34 5.79 -6.47
CA LEU A 52 1.83 5.30 -5.19
C LEU A 52 2.78 5.66 -4.05
N VAL A 53 4.09 5.55 -4.27
CA VAL A 53 5.10 5.99 -3.30
C VAL A 53 5.02 7.51 -3.09
N ALA A 54 4.91 8.30 -4.16
CA ALA A 54 4.77 9.75 -4.05
C ALA A 54 3.51 10.16 -3.25
N PHE A 55 2.39 9.48 -3.47
CA PHE A 55 1.16 9.66 -2.70
C PHE A 55 1.37 9.35 -1.21
N ASN A 56 2.01 8.22 -0.90
CA ASN A 56 2.30 7.82 0.48
C ASN A 56 3.27 8.81 1.17
N VAL A 57 4.31 9.28 0.47
CA VAL A 57 5.26 10.27 0.99
C VAL A 57 4.55 11.59 1.30
N ASN A 58 3.71 12.08 0.40
CA ASN A 58 2.91 13.29 0.64
C ASN A 58 2.02 13.13 1.88
N LYS A 59 1.42 11.95 2.06
CA LYS A 59 0.60 11.63 3.24
C LYS A 59 1.41 11.65 4.55
N VAL A 60 2.65 11.15 4.53
CA VAL A 60 3.56 11.18 5.68
C VAL A 60 4.01 12.59 6.01
N ILE A 61 4.40 13.39 5.01
CA ILE A 61 4.83 14.79 5.17
C ILE A 61 3.71 15.63 5.79
N ASN A 62 2.47 15.48 5.30
CA ASN A 62 1.32 16.20 5.84
C ASN A 62 0.81 15.62 7.18
N LYS A 63 1.51 14.65 7.77
CA LYS A 63 1.14 13.92 9.00
C LYS A 63 -0.26 13.30 8.97
N ASN A 64 -0.86 13.14 7.79
CA ASN A 64 -2.21 12.61 7.60
C ASN A 64 -2.19 11.08 7.40
N HIS A 65 -1.22 10.39 8.00
CA HIS A 65 -1.04 8.95 7.87
C HIS A 65 -1.73 8.16 8.99
N THR A 66 -1.98 8.79 10.14
CA THR A 66 -2.68 8.19 11.27
C THR A 66 -4.19 8.28 11.09
N LEU A 67 -4.89 7.19 11.42
CA LEU A 67 -6.33 7.18 11.59
C LEU A 67 -6.69 7.78 12.95
N ASP A 68 -7.68 8.67 12.95
CA ASP A 68 -8.28 9.24 14.15
C ASP A 68 -9.61 8.53 14.48
N ALA A 69 -9.74 8.04 15.70
CA ALA A 69 -10.92 7.32 16.17
C ALA A 69 -12.17 8.20 16.25
N THR A 70 -12.02 9.53 16.39
CA THR A 70 -13.18 10.45 16.45
C THR A 70 -13.79 10.72 15.09
N GLU A 71 -12.98 10.67 14.02
CA GLU A 71 -13.43 10.95 12.65
C GLU A 71 -13.59 9.68 11.79
N ILE A 72 -13.19 8.51 12.30
CA ILE A 72 -13.11 7.27 11.51
C ILE A 72 -14.42 6.92 10.80
N PHE A 73 -15.58 7.13 11.43
CA PHE A 73 -16.88 6.86 10.82
C PHE A 73 -17.21 7.81 9.66
N ARG A 74 -16.77 9.07 9.74
CA ARG A 74 -16.97 10.08 8.69
C ARG A 74 -16.08 9.83 7.49
N THR A 75 -14.84 9.37 7.72
CA THR A 75 -13.84 9.12 6.67
C THR A 75 -13.77 7.66 6.24
N LEU A 76 -14.61 6.79 6.80
CA LEU A 76 -14.58 5.34 6.61
C LEU A 76 -14.66 4.93 5.14
N SER A 77 -15.62 5.49 4.41
CA SER A 77 -15.84 5.17 2.99
C SER A 77 -14.64 5.57 2.12
N ALA A 78 -13.99 6.70 2.43
CA ALA A 78 -12.79 7.15 1.74
C ALA A 78 -11.59 6.24 2.02
N HIS A 79 -11.36 5.86 3.29
CA HIS A 79 -10.29 4.94 3.65
C HIS A 79 -10.51 3.53 3.08
N LYS A 80 -11.74 3.02 3.11
CA LYS A 80 -12.13 1.75 2.49
C LYS A 80 -11.82 1.77 0.99
N LYS A 81 -12.21 2.82 0.28
CA LYS A 81 -11.91 2.98 -1.16
C LYS A 81 -10.40 3.05 -1.42
N GLN A 82 -9.64 3.79 -0.62
CA GLN A 82 -8.17 3.85 -0.73
C GLN A 82 -7.54 2.46 -0.55
N CYS A 83 -7.96 1.70 0.46
CA CYS A 83 -7.49 0.34 0.68
C CYS A 83 -7.85 -0.59 -0.50
N PHE A 84 -9.05 -0.49 -1.05
CA PHE A 84 -9.43 -1.27 -2.24
C PHE A 84 -8.59 -0.94 -3.48
N ILE A 85 -8.32 0.35 -3.71
CA ILE A 85 -7.46 0.78 -4.83
C ILE A 85 -6.03 0.24 -4.63
N LYS A 86 -5.46 0.38 -3.42
CA LYS A 86 -4.14 -0.18 -3.09
C LYS A 86 -4.11 -1.69 -3.28
N LEU A 87 -5.13 -2.40 -2.82
CA LEU A 87 -5.25 -3.84 -2.98
C LEU A 87 -5.25 -4.26 -4.45
N GLY A 88 -6.05 -3.59 -5.28
CA GLY A 88 -6.08 -3.84 -6.72
C GLY A 88 -4.73 -3.56 -7.39
N PHE A 89 -4.07 -2.45 -7.01
CA PHE A 89 -2.74 -2.12 -7.49
C PHE A 89 -1.70 -3.19 -7.10
N TYR A 90 -1.67 -3.64 -5.85
CA TYR A 90 -0.76 -4.68 -5.40
C TYR A 90 -1.03 -6.02 -6.08
N LEU A 91 -2.29 -6.36 -6.33
CA LEU A 91 -2.66 -7.59 -7.04
C LEU A 91 -2.14 -7.59 -8.48
N VAL A 92 -2.35 -6.48 -9.22
CA VAL A 92 -1.85 -6.36 -10.60
C VAL A 92 -0.32 -6.36 -10.62
N SER A 93 0.30 -5.61 -9.70
CA SER A 93 1.76 -5.55 -9.58
C SER A 93 2.36 -6.92 -9.25
N PHE A 94 1.70 -7.71 -8.42
CA PHE A 94 2.12 -9.07 -8.07
C PHE A 94 2.23 -9.97 -9.31
N PHE A 95 1.20 -10.00 -10.17
CA PHE A 95 1.26 -10.77 -11.42
C PHE A 95 2.32 -10.24 -12.38
N TYR A 96 2.48 -8.91 -12.46
CA TYR A 96 3.53 -8.31 -13.27
C TYR A 96 4.93 -8.71 -12.79
N TYR A 97 5.19 -8.70 -11.48
CA TYR A 97 6.49 -9.11 -10.91
C TYR A 97 6.77 -10.59 -11.15
N LEU A 98 5.76 -11.46 -10.99
CA LEU A 98 5.91 -12.88 -11.31
C LEU A 98 6.27 -13.08 -12.78
N TYR A 99 5.58 -12.40 -13.70
CA TYR A 99 5.89 -12.46 -15.13
C TYR A 99 7.32 -12.00 -15.43
N ARG A 100 7.75 -10.86 -14.86
CA ARG A 100 9.11 -10.34 -15.05
C ARG A 100 10.18 -11.25 -14.47
N MET A 101 9.92 -11.89 -13.33
CA MET A 101 10.82 -12.87 -12.72
C MET A 101 11.00 -14.09 -13.63
N ILE A 102 9.91 -14.64 -14.17
CA ILE A 102 9.97 -15.78 -15.10
C ILE A 102 10.74 -15.42 -16.35
N LEU A 103 10.49 -14.24 -16.93
CA LEU A 103 11.23 -13.78 -18.11
C LEU A 103 12.74 -13.64 -17.85
N ALA A 104 13.13 -13.08 -16.70
CA ALA A 104 14.54 -12.96 -16.33
C ALA A 104 15.19 -14.34 -16.17
N LEU A 105 14.48 -15.28 -15.53
CA LEU A 105 14.98 -16.64 -15.33
C LEU A 105 15.15 -17.41 -16.66
N ILE A 106 14.23 -17.22 -17.61
CA ILE A 106 14.33 -17.85 -18.94
C ILE A 106 15.47 -17.23 -19.74
N ALA A 107 15.63 -15.90 -19.70
CA ALA A 107 16.71 -15.21 -20.41
C ALA A 107 18.11 -15.62 -19.93
N ASP A 108 18.26 -16.02 -18.67
CA ASP A 108 19.54 -16.57 -18.15
C ASP A 108 19.80 -18.03 -18.61
N THR A 109 18.80 -18.71 -19.17
CA THR A 109 18.90 -20.11 -19.62
C THR A 109 19.25 -20.24 -21.10
N GLU A 110 19.10 -19.17 -21.90
CA GLU A 110 19.52 -19.09 -23.31
C GLU A 110 20.97 -18.58 -23.45
#